data_AF-A0A7V0VZG2-F1
#
_entry.id   AF-A0A7V0VZG2-F1
#
_cell.length_a   1.000
_cell.length_b   1.000
_cell.length_c   1.000
_cell.angle_alpha   90.00
_cell.angle_beta   90.00
_cell.angle_gamma   90.00
#
_symmetry.space_group_name_H-M   'P 1'
#
loop_
_entity.id
_entity.type
_entity.pdbx_description
1 polymer ?
#
loop_
_entity_poly.entity_id
_entity_poly.type
_entity_poly.pdbx_seq_one_letter_code
_entity_poly.pdbx_strand_id
1 'polypeptide(L)' 'MAQSIIVQPGTKVKLKDYDPDYTGDFKNKAEAQKVLNSMQSQMKELQELLYAENKRSVLIILQAMDTGGKDGTIKNVMAG' A
#
# COMPACT_ATOMS: atom_id res chain seq x y z
N MET A 1 -10.38 11.44 12.98
CA MET A 1 -9.92 12.15 11.76
C MET A 1 -8.95 11.22 11.04
N ALA A 2 -8.98 11.17 9.71
CA ALA A 2 -8.10 10.28 8.96
C ALA A 2 -6.63 10.71 9.11
N GLN A 3 -5.74 9.75 9.35
CA GLN A 3 -4.30 9.99 9.41
C GLN A 3 -3.76 10.13 7.98
N SER A 4 -3.12 11.27 7.67
CA SER A 4 -2.49 11.46 6.36
C SER A 4 -1.27 10.57 6.22
N ILE A 5 -1.27 9.66 5.24
CA ILE A 5 -0.16 8.74 4.96
C ILE A 5 0.84 9.27 3.94
N ILE A 6 0.57 10.42 3.31
CA ILE A 6 1.48 11.09 2.38
C ILE A 6 2.27 12.16 3.15
N VAL A 7 3.60 12.00 3.17
CA VAL A 7 4.53 12.99 3.72
C VAL A 7 4.84 14.04 2.66
N GLN A 8 4.63 15.31 2.99
CA GLN A 8 4.90 16.41 2.06
C GLN A 8 6.42 16.70 1.99
N PRO A 9 6.98 16.99 0.80
CA PRO A 9 8.38 17.35 0.65
C PRO A 9 8.79 18.53 1.55
N GLY A 10 9.98 18.45 2.13
CA GLY A 10 10.53 19.52 2.99
C GLY A 10 9.94 19.58 4.40
N THR A 11 8.99 18.71 4.76
CA THR A 11 8.41 18.68 6.11
C THR A 11 9.25 17.86 7.08
N LYS A 12 9.27 18.27 8.35
CA LYS A 12 9.85 17.48 9.45
C LYS A 12 8.82 16.49 9.95
N VAL A 13 9.12 15.20 9.81
CA VAL A 13 8.27 14.10 10.28
C VAL A 13 8.68 13.68 11.68
N LYS A 14 7.71 13.44 12.56
CA LYS A 14 7.90 12.76 13.84
C LYS A 14 7.06 11.48 13.83
N LEU A 15 7.71 10.32 13.90
CA LEU A 15 7.02 9.03 13.82
C LEU A 15 5.99 8.82 14.94
N LYS A 16 6.19 9.45 16.11
CA LYS A 16 5.24 9.40 17.23
C LYS A 16 3.87 10.03 16.92
N ASP A 17 3.77 10.83 15.86
CA ASP A 17 2.52 11.46 15.44
C ASP A 17 1.70 10.52 14.53
N TYR A 18 2.19 9.30 14.25
CA TYR A 18 1.54 8.28 13.44
C TYR A 18 1.24 7.06 14.30
N ASP A 19 -0.04 6.70 14.37
CA ASP A 19 -0.51 5.54 15.11
C ASP A 19 -0.24 4.25 14.31
N PRO A 20 0.55 3.29 14.84
CA PRO A 20 0.75 1.99 14.21
C PRO A 20 -0.51 1.13 14.09
N ASP A 21 -1.51 1.36 14.95
CA ASP A 21 -2.79 0.64 14.95
C ASP A 21 -3.87 1.32 14.06
N TYR A 22 -3.49 2.35 13.29
CA TYR A 22 -4.41 3.05 12.41
C TYR A 22 -4.97 2.14 11.31
N THR A 23 -6.30 1.98 11.27
CA THR A 23 -7.00 1.09 10.31
C THR A 23 -7.70 1.82 9.17
N GLY A 24 -7.48 3.13 9.00
CA GLY A 24 -8.21 3.90 7.99
C GLY A 24 -9.70 4.01 8.28
N ASP A 25 -10.51 4.01 7.22
CA ASP A 25 -11.97 4.05 7.31
C ASP A 25 -12.61 2.65 7.41
N PHE A 26 -11.79 1.59 7.46
CA PHE A 26 -12.29 0.21 7.52
C PHE A 26 -12.80 -0.12 8.91
N LYS A 27 -14.05 -0.59 9.01
CA LYS A 27 -14.66 -0.97 10.29
C LYS A 27 -14.26 -2.36 10.75
N ASN A 28 -13.89 -3.22 9.81
CA ASN A 28 -13.49 -4.59 10.08
C ASN A 28 -12.64 -5.18 8.95
N LYS A 29 -12.01 -6.32 9.25
CA LYS A 29 -11.14 -7.04 8.32
C LYS A 29 -11.84 -7.51 7.04
N ALA A 30 -13.11 -7.91 7.13
CA ALA A 30 -13.85 -8.43 5.97
C ALA A 30 -14.11 -7.34 4.92
N GLU A 31 -14.45 -6.13 5.37
CA GLU A 31 -14.59 -4.95 4.52
C GLU A 31 -13.27 -4.63 3.80
N ALA A 32 -12.16 -4.56 4.55
CA ALA A 32 -10.85 -4.30 4.00
C ALA A 32 -10.42 -5.38 2.99
N GLN A 33 -10.68 -6.65 3.28
CA GLN A 33 -10.35 -7.76 2.38
C GLN A 33 -11.11 -7.68 1.05
N LYS A 34 -12.39 -7.30 1.08
CA LYS A 34 -13.20 -7.12 -0.13
C LYS A 34 -12.61 -6.03 -1.02
N VAL A 35 -12.21 -4.91 -0.43
CA VAL A 35 -11.59 -3.79 -1.14
C VAL A 35 -10.22 -4.18 -1.70
N LEU A 36 -9.39 -4.88 -0.91
CA LEU A 36 -8.10 -5.39 -1.36
C LEU A 36 -8.23 -6.29 -2.59
N ASN A 37 -9.17 -7.24 -2.58
CA ASN A 37 -9.39 -8.13 -3.73
C ASN A 37 -9.77 -7.35 -5.00
N SER A 38 -10.63 -6.34 -4.87
CA SER A 38 -11.01 -5.47 -5.99
C SER A 38 -9.81 -4.68 -6.53
N MET A 39 -8.96 -4.16 -5.64
CA MET A 39 -7.76 -3.41 -6.02
C MET A 39 -6.73 -4.31 -6.70
N GLN A 40 -6.58 -5.56 -6.25
CA GLN A 40 -5.69 -6.53 -6.90
C GLN A 40 -6.11 -6.83 -8.33
N SER A 41 -7.41 -7.01 -8.59
CA SER A 41 -7.92 -7.21 -9.95
C SER A 41 -7.59 -6.01 -10.86
N GLN A 42 -7.81 -4.79 -10.37
CA GLN A 42 -7.47 -3.57 -11.11
C GLN A 42 -5.96 -3.42 -11.34
N MET A 43 -5.15 -3.74 -10.33
CA MET A 43 -3.69 -3.69 -10.42
C MET A 43 -3.16 -4.66 -11.47
N LYS A 44 -3.75 -5.85 -11.58
CA LYS A 44 -3.40 -6.84 -12.62
C LYS A 44 -3.62 -6.29 -14.02
N GLU A 45 -4.80 -5.73 -14.29
CA GLU A 45 -5.12 -5.11 -15.58
C GLU A 45 -4.14 -3.97 -15.91
N LEU A 46 -3.83 -3.12 -14.93
CA LEU A 46 -2.88 -2.03 -15.10
C LEU A 46 -1.44 -2.52 -15.33
N GLN A 47 -1.04 -3.62 -14.68
CA GLN A 47 0.27 -4.23 -14.89
C GLN A 47 0.39 -4.77 -16.33
N GLU A 48 -0.64 -5.44 -16.83
CA GLU A 48 -0.68 -5.94 -18.22
C GLU A 48 -0.56 -4.78 -19.22
N LEU A 49 -1.28 -3.68 -18.99
CA LEU A 49 -1.20 -2.47 -19.81
C LEU A 49 0.18 -1.80 -19.73
N LEU A 50 0.76 -1.67 -18.54
CA LEU A 50 2.08 -1.10 -18.35
C LEU A 50 3.15 -1.91 -19.10
N TYR A 51 3.06 -3.23 -19.02
CA TYR A 51 3.94 -4.15 -19.72
C TYR A 51 3.79 -4.04 -21.24
N ALA A 52 2.54 -4.05 -21.74
CA ALA A 52 2.27 -3.93 -23.17
C ALA A 52 2.68 -2.57 -23.74
N GLU A 53 2.54 -1.48 -22.97
CA GLU A 53 2.97 -0.15 -23.38
C GLU A 53 4.49 -0.05 -23.54
N ASN A 54 5.25 -0.68 -22.64
CA ASN A 54 6.72 -0.72 -22.65
C ASN A 54 7.41 0.67 -22.75
N LYS A 55 6.85 1.68 -22.09
CA LYS A 55 7.41 3.05 -22.07
C LYS A 55 7.77 3.56 -20.69
N ARG A 56 7.19 2.96 -19.65
CA ARG A 56 7.26 3.43 -18.27
C ARG A 56 7.59 2.26 -17.36
N SER A 57 8.23 2.57 -16.24
CA SER A 57 8.50 1.63 -15.16
C SER A 57 7.97 2.18 -13.85
N VAL A 58 7.68 1.28 -12.92
CA VAL A 58 7.22 1.63 -11.57
C VAL A 58 8.18 0.98 -10.57
N LEU A 59 8.68 1.77 -9.62
CA LEU A 59 9.51 1.31 -8.52
C LEU A 59 8.75 1.48 -7.21
N ILE A 60 8.61 0.39 -6.46
CA ILE A 60 7.97 0.37 -5.14
C ILE A 60 9.06 0.04 -4.12
N ILE A 61 9.26 0.93 -3.14
CA ILE A 61 10.23 0.75 -2.05
C ILE A 61 9.46 0.44 -0.77
N LEU A 62 9.78 -0.69 -0.14
CA LEU A 62 9.21 -1.09 1.15
C LEU A 62 10.30 -1.07 2.22
N GLN A 63 10.16 -0.16 3.19
CA GLN A 63 11.06 -0.02 4.33
C GLN A 63 10.26 -0.16 5.62
N ALA A 64 10.69 -1.09 6.48
CA ALA A 64 10.14 -1.29 7.81
C ALA A 64 11.19 -1.97 8.69
N MET A 65 11.00 -1.95 10.00
CA MET A 65 11.82 -2.73 10.93
C MET A 65 11.70 -4.24 10.64
N ASP A 66 12.54 -5.02 11.31
CA ASP A 66 12.38 -6.48 11.35
C ASP A 66 10.99 -6.82 11.87
N THR A 67 10.40 -7.88 11.30
CA THR A 67 9.00 -8.30 11.50
C THR A 67 7.94 -7.23 11.18
N GLY A 68 8.32 -6.07 10.63
CA GLY A 68 7.42 -4.99 10.21
C GLY A 68 6.57 -5.27 8.96
N GLY A 69 6.45 -6.54 8.55
CA GLY A 69 5.47 -6.95 7.54
C GLY A 69 5.90 -6.84 6.07
N LYS A 70 7.12 -6.40 5.74
CA LYS A 70 7.59 -6.21 4.34
C LYS A 70 7.27 -7.41 3.43
N ASP A 71 7.67 -8.60 3.84
CA ASP A 71 7.46 -9.83 3.06
C ASP A 71 5.97 -10.19 2.94
N GLY A 72 5.21 -9.96 4.02
CA GLY A 72 3.77 -10.18 4.03
C GLY A 72 3.04 -9.25 3.07
N THR A 73 3.44 -7.97 3.01
CA THR A 73 2.89 -7.00 2.08
C THR A 73 3.15 -7.42 0.64
N ILE A 74 4.38 -7.84 0.29
CA ILE A 74 4.68 -8.32 -1.07
C ILE A 74 3.81 -9.53 -1.40
N LYS A 75 3.77 -10.54 -0.53
CA LYS A 75 3.01 -11.77 -0.76
C LYS A 75 1.51 -11.51 -0.93
N ASN A 76 0.92 -10.64 -0.12
CA ASN A 76 -0.51 -10.41 -0.17
C ASN A 76 -0.89 -9.41 -1.26
N VAL A 77 -0.16 -8.30 -1.41
CA VAL A 77 -0.52 -7.27 -2.40
C VAL A 77 -0.26 -7.78 -3.82
N MET A 78 0.87 -8.44 -4.06
CA MET A 78 1.31 -8.85 -5.41
C MET A 78 0.81 -10.23 -5.86
N ALA A 79 -0.11 -10.86 -5.13
CA ALA A 79 -0.63 -12.21 -5.48
C ALA A 79 -1.72 -12.22 -6.58
N GLY A 80 -2.05 -11.07 -7.18
CA GLY A 80 -3.07 -10.91 -8.23
C GLY A 80 -2.63 -11.36 -9.62
#